data_AF-A0A841AYD4-F1
#
_entry.id   AF-A0A841AYD4-F1
#
_cell.length_a   1.000
_cell.length_b   1.000
_cell.length_c   1.000
_cell.angle_alpha   90.00
_cell.angle_beta   90.00
_cell.angle_gamma   90.00
#
_symmetry.space_group_name_H-M   'P 1'
#
loop_
_entity.id
_entity.type
_entity.pdbx_description
1 polymer ?
#
loop_
_entity_poly.entity_id
_entity_poly.type
_entity_poly.pdbx_seq_one_letter_code
_entity_poly.pdbx_strand_id
1 'polypeptide(L)'
;MIDTCAAPFCANATTGGTVCPSCLGRLRSDLVDVAELVDYLEDTVARLSNTGPPRVGSRPAETGLPFNVGAAEVRDVMHNVLSTWVRDLWETHGLRQQVPTGETAPDGSPLTVAELDPLDLDDTVPEMAAWLRRHPSWVEYHPAGGDLVDEIGDAVEQVRRAVDLPPARVYCGPCPDCSAALYARPERAVVACRECGMRHDVEARREKLLDAARDVKATAAEIARALPKLLGRELSANTLRTWARAGKLDKREPDEHGRPRFRVGDVIDLAITTPTRSR
;
A
#
# COMPACT_ATOMS: atom_id res chain seq x y z
N MET A 1 -7.61 12.13 -42.40
CA MET A 1 -8.91 12.25 -41.72
C MET A 1 -8.62 12.96 -40.41
N ILE A 2 -9.36 14.02 -40.10
CA ILE A 2 -9.23 14.68 -38.79
C ILE A 2 -10.30 14.04 -37.92
N ASP A 3 -9.87 13.37 -36.87
CA ASP A 3 -10.75 12.73 -35.90
C ASP A 3 -10.62 13.44 -34.55
N THR A 4 -11.53 13.18 -33.62
CA THR A 4 -11.44 13.70 -32.26
C THR A 4 -10.65 12.73 -31.41
N CYS A 5 -9.86 13.26 -30.46
CA CYS A 5 -9.14 12.46 -29.48
C CYS A 5 -10.11 11.51 -28.75
N ALA A 6 -9.71 10.23 -28.62
CA ALA A 6 -10.50 9.21 -27.96
C ALA A 6 -10.52 9.32 -26.43
N ALA A 7 -9.64 10.14 -25.84
CA ALA A 7 -9.60 10.33 -24.39
C ALA A 7 -10.88 11.06 -23.93
N PRO A 8 -11.61 10.53 -22.92
CA PRO A 8 -12.99 10.95 -22.62
C PRO A 8 -13.11 12.40 -22.12
N PHE A 9 -12.04 12.97 -21.58
CA PHE A 9 -11.97 14.35 -21.11
C PHE A 9 -11.44 15.33 -22.17
N CYS A 10 -11.10 14.88 -23.39
CA CYS A 10 -10.42 15.70 -24.41
C CYS A 10 -11.29 15.92 -25.66
N ALA A 11 -11.27 17.14 -26.19
CA ALA A 11 -11.97 17.51 -27.43
C ALA A 11 -11.01 17.93 -28.57
N ASN A 12 -9.70 17.71 -28.41
CA ASN A 12 -8.71 18.09 -29.42
C ASN A 12 -8.78 17.19 -30.65
N ALA A 13 -8.42 17.74 -31.80
CA ALA A 13 -8.29 17.00 -33.04
C ALA A 13 -7.03 16.11 -33.05
N THR A 14 -7.12 14.99 -33.76
CA THR A 14 -6.00 14.10 -34.10
C THR A 14 -5.79 14.06 -35.61
N THR A 15 -4.61 13.62 -36.04
CA THR A 15 -4.29 13.42 -37.47
C THR A 15 -3.81 12.00 -37.67
N GLY A 16 -4.74 11.06 -37.80
CA GLY A 16 -4.47 9.64 -38.07
C GLY A 16 -4.24 8.75 -36.84
N GLY A 17 -4.01 9.33 -35.66
CA GLY A 17 -3.96 8.62 -34.38
C GLY A 17 -5.27 8.70 -33.58
N THR A 18 -5.44 7.82 -32.59
CA THR A 18 -6.58 7.80 -31.66
C THR A 18 -6.38 8.81 -30.51
N VAL A 19 -5.13 9.17 -30.19
CA VAL A 19 -4.78 10.12 -29.12
C VAL A 19 -4.09 11.36 -29.68
N CYS A 20 -4.45 12.56 -29.20
CA CYS A 20 -3.82 13.80 -29.65
C CYS A 20 -2.44 14.04 -28.99
N PRO A 21 -1.55 14.85 -29.61
CA PRO A 21 -0.22 15.14 -29.06
C PRO A 21 -0.22 15.72 -27.65
N SER A 22 -1.24 16.50 -27.28
CA SER A 22 -1.36 17.06 -25.92
C SER A 22 -1.65 15.99 -24.87
N CYS A 23 -2.52 15.03 -25.18
CA CYS A 23 -2.83 13.91 -24.29
C CYS A 23 -1.62 12.96 -24.14
N LEU A 24 -0.91 12.68 -25.24
CA LEU A 24 0.36 11.93 -25.18
C LEU A 24 1.42 12.66 -24.36
N GLY A 25 1.52 13.99 -24.49
CA GLY A 25 2.41 14.81 -23.69
C GLY A 25 2.10 14.74 -22.20
N ARG A 26 0.80 14.80 -21.83
CA ARG A 26 0.35 14.65 -20.44
C ARG A 26 0.69 13.27 -19.89
N LEU A 27 0.32 12.21 -20.61
CA LEU A 27 0.65 10.83 -20.23
C LEU A 27 2.15 10.67 -20.01
N ARG A 28 2.99 11.22 -20.90
CA ARG A 28 4.45 11.15 -20.76
C ARG A 28 4.93 11.85 -19.49
N SER A 29 4.33 12.98 -19.12
CA SER A 29 4.63 13.69 -17.87
C SER A 29 4.22 12.85 -16.66
N ASP A 30 3.00 12.34 -16.66
CA ASP A 30 2.49 11.51 -15.57
C ASP A 30 3.37 10.26 -15.37
N LEU A 31 3.78 9.58 -16.44
CA LEU A 31 4.70 8.43 -16.40
C LEU A 31 6.14 8.79 -15.97
N VAL A 32 6.56 10.04 -16.07
CA VAL A 32 7.82 10.51 -15.48
C VAL A 32 7.65 10.65 -13.97
N ASP A 33 6.55 11.26 -13.55
CA ASP A 33 6.26 11.50 -12.13
C ASP A 33 6.04 10.20 -11.35
N VAL A 34 5.50 9.14 -11.99
CA VAL A 34 5.24 7.84 -11.35
C VAL A 34 6.46 7.30 -10.59
N ALA A 35 7.67 7.40 -11.14
CA ALA A 35 8.86 6.86 -10.49
C ALA A 35 9.12 7.52 -9.12
N GLU A 36 8.99 8.85 -9.05
CA GLU A 36 9.19 9.61 -7.82
C GLU A 36 7.99 9.46 -6.86
N LEU A 37 6.77 9.46 -7.41
CA LEU A 37 5.54 9.30 -6.64
C LEU A 37 5.42 7.93 -5.96
N VAL A 38 5.93 6.87 -6.58
CA VAL A 38 5.92 5.52 -6.00
C VAL A 38 6.85 5.41 -4.81
N ASP A 39 8.03 6.01 -4.86
CA ASP A 39 8.94 6.06 -3.70
C ASP A 39 8.25 6.76 -2.52
N TYR A 40 7.61 7.90 -2.76
CA TYR A 40 6.83 8.60 -1.73
C TYR A 40 5.60 7.82 -1.25
N LEU A 41 4.94 7.07 -2.13
CA LEU A 41 3.81 6.23 -1.80
C LEU A 41 4.26 5.04 -0.94
N GLU A 42 5.37 4.40 -1.26
CA GLU A 42 5.98 3.34 -0.46
C GLU A 42 6.41 3.87 0.91
N ASP A 43 7.01 5.05 0.96
CA ASP A 43 7.26 5.80 2.20
C ASP A 43 5.97 6.04 2.99
N THR A 44 4.85 6.34 2.32
CA THR A 44 3.55 6.59 2.96
C THR A 44 2.91 5.30 3.48
N VAL A 45 2.97 4.22 2.69
CA VAL A 45 2.60 2.86 3.09
C VAL A 45 3.43 2.44 4.30
N ALA A 46 4.72 2.76 4.32
CA ALA A 46 5.65 2.49 5.41
C ALA A 46 5.50 3.44 6.62
N ARG A 47 5.14 4.72 6.44
CA ARG A 47 5.01 5.72 7.53
C ARG A 47 3.79 5.47 8.41
N LEU A 48 2.69 4.90 7.89
CA LEU A 48 1.54 4.46 8.72
C LEU A 48 1.73 3.10 9.40
N SER A 49 2.87 2.42 9.22
CA SER A 49 3.33 1.38 10.15
C SER A 49 3.40 1.88 11.60
N ASN A 50 3.33 3.20 11.80
CA ASN A 50 3.33 3.91 13.07
C ASN A 50 1.96 4.48 13.51
N THR A 51 0.84 3.82 13.17
CA THR A 51 -0.51 4.31 13.50
C THR A 51 -1.12 3.59 14.70
N GLY A 52 -1.36 4.36 15.77
CA GLY A 52 -1.80 3.91 17.09
C GLY A 52 -3.18 3.21 17.16
N PRO A 53 -3.56 2.70 18.34
CA PRO A 53 -4.65 1.74 18.48
C PRO A 53 -6.07 2.36 18.34
N PRO A 54 -7.05 1.60 17.80
CA PRO A 54 -8.48 1.96 17.85
C PRO A 54 -9.08 1.75 19.26
N ARG A 55 -10.16 2.49 19.56
CA ARG A 55 -10.82 2.55 20.88
C ARG A 55 -11.80 1.42 21.11
N VAL A 56 -11.95 1.02 22.37
CA VAL A 56 -13.05 0.19 22.88
C VAL A 56 -14.33 1.03 22.91
N GLY A 57 -15.37 0.61 22.16
CA GLY A 57 -16.75 1.12 22.29
C GLY A 57 -17.48 1.57 21.02
N SER A 58 -16.87 1.58 19.83
CA SER A 58 -17.57 1.95 18.59
C SER A 58 -18.32 0.78 17.97
N ARG A 59 -19.55 1.05 17.47
CA ARG A 59 -20.35 0.10 16.67
C ARG A 59 -19.58 -0.38 15.43
N PRO A 60 -19.87 -1.59 14.92
CA PRO A 60 -19.08 -2.22 13.88
C PRO A 60 -19.40 -1.61 12.51
N ALA A 61 -18.63 -0.60 12.13
CA ALA A 61 -18.23 -0.34 10.76
C ALA A 61 -16.82 0.25 10.81
N GLU A 62 -15.89 -0.37 10.09
CA GLU A 62 -14.55 0.14 9.74
C GLU A 62 -13.51 0.18 10.87
N THR A 63 -13.03 -1.02 11.23
CA THR A 63 -11.74 -1.17 11.92
C THR A 63 -10.61 -0.91 10.93
N GLY A 64 -9.98 0.27 10.98
CA GLY A 64 -8.83 0.62 10.14
C GLY A 64 -7.66 -0.36 10.30
N LEU A 65 -7.25 -0.97 9.19
CA LEU A 65 -6.15 -1.93 9.07
C LEU A 65 -4.76 -1.26 9.30
N PRO A 66 -3.70 -2.06 9.57
CA PRO A 66 -2.36 -1.61 9.98
C PRO A 66 -1.43 -1.12 8.85
N PHE A 67 -1.96 -0.89 7.66
CA PHE A 67 -1.37 -0.11 6.59
C PHE A 67 -2.43 0.92 6.19
N ASN A 68 -2.07 2.05 5.58
CA ASN A 68 -3.11 2.84 4.94
C ASN A 68 -3.67 1.97 3.81
N VAL A 69 -4.81 1.33 4.07
CA VAL A 69 -5.53 0.47 3.13
C VAL A 69 -5.68 1.21 1.82
N GLY A 70 -6.06 2.49 1.90
CA GLY A 70 -6.10 3.37 0.75
C GLY A 70 -4.75 3.52 0.04
N ALA A 71 -3.62 3.69 0.74
CA ALA A 71 -2.31 3.86 0.06
C ALA A 71 -1.78 2.55 -0.54
N ALA A 72 -1.98 1.41 0.13
CA ALA A 72 -1.59 0.10 -0.41
C ALA A 72 -2.52 -0.33 -1.56
N GLU A 73 -3.82 -0.08 -1.43
CA GLU A 73 -4.79 -0.26 -2.52
C GLU A 73 -4.45 0.64 -3.70
N VAL A 74 -4.09 1.91 -3.46
CA VAL A 74 -3.67 2.83 -4.53
C VAL A 74 -2.39 2.34 -5.21
N ARG A 75 -1.43 1.77 -4.48
CA ARG A 75 -0.24 1.13 -5.06
C ARG A 75 -0.65 -0.08 -5.92
N ASP A 76 -1.52 -0.95 -5.41
CA ASP A 76 -1.95 -2.15 -6.13
C ASP A 76 -2.78 -1.78 -7.38
N VAL A 77 -3.61 -0.73 -7.31
CA VAL A 77 -4.32 -0.15 -8.45
C VAL A 77 -3.33 0.37 -9.48
N MET A 78 -2.33 1.18 -9.09
CA MET A 78 -1.29 1.68 -10.00
C MET A 78 -0.57 0.53 -10.70
N HIS A 79 -0.16 -0.50 -9.94
CA HIS A 79 0.49 -1.69 -10.49
C HIS A 79 -0.40 -2.42 -11.50
N ASN A 80 -1.67 -2.65 -11.16
CA ASN A 80 -2.62 -3.34 -12.03
C ASN A 80 -2.90 -2.57 -13.33
N VAL A 81 -3.05 -1.25 -13.24
CA VAL A 81 -3.29 -0.39 -14.42
C VAL A 81 -2.08 -0.46 -15.35
N LEU A 82 -0.86 -0.25 -14.84
CA LEU A 82 0.33 -0.27 -15.68
C LEU A 82 0.60 -1.66 -16.28
N SER A 83 0.51 -2.73 -15.48
CA SER A 83 0.75 -4.10 -15.98
C SER A 83 -0.27 -4.53 -17.03
N THR A 84 -1.53 -4.09 -16.89
CA THR A 84 -2.58 -4.32 -17.89
C THR A 84 -2.24 -3.63 -19.20
N TRP A 85 -1.89 -2.34 -19.16
CA TRP A 85 -1.59 -1.58 -20.38
C TRP A 85 -0.26 -1.96 -21.03
N VAL A 86 0.75 -2.35 -20.25
CA VAL A 86 1.99 -2.92 -20.79
C VAL A 86 1.68 -4.19 -21.58
N ARG A 87 0.89 -5.10 -21.00
CA ARG A 87 0.52 -6.37 -21.66
C ARG A 87 -0.30 -6.11 -22.93
N ASP A 88 -1.32 -5.28 -22.85
CA ASP A 88 -2.22 -5.00 -23.98
C ASP A 88 -1.48 -4.32 -25.15
N LEU A 89 -0.62 -3.34 -24.87
CA LEU A 89 0.22 -2.72 -25.90
C LEU A 89 1.23 -3.70 -26.51
N TRP A 90 1.84 -4.56 -25.69
CA TRP A 90 2.77 -5.57 -26.17
C TRP A 90 2.07 -6.63 -27.02
N GLU A 91 0.87 -7.09 -26.65
CA GLU A 91 0.09 -8.04 -27.44
C GLU A 91 -0.38 -7.42 -28.77
N THR A 92 -0.75 -6.15 -28.75
CA THR A 92 -1.25 -5.44 -29.94
C THR A 92 -0.14 -5.08 -30.92
N HIS A 93 0.98 -4.54 -30.43
CA HIS A 93 2.03 -3.95 -31.28
C HIS A 93 3.36 -4.72 -31.28
N GLY A 94 3.52 -5.71 -30.40
CA GLY A 94 4.73 -6.51 -30.28
C GLY A 94 5.12 -7.18 -31.59
N LEU A 95 6.43 -7.28 -31.80
CA LEU A 95 7.00 -7.99 -32.93
C LEU A 95 6.68 -9.48 -32.78
N ARG A 96 6.29 -10.09 -33.90
CA ARG A 96 6.01 -11.52 -33.96
C ARG A 96 7.10 -12.23 -34.75
N GLN A 97 7.77 -13.17 -34.11
CA GLN A 97 8.75 -14.03 -34.75
C GLN A 97 8.05 -15.27 -35.32
N GLN A 98 8.49 -15.71 -36.50
CA GLN A 98 8.08 -17.00 -37.05
C GLN A 98 8.91 -18.11 -36.41
N VAL A 99 8.25 -18.99 -35.67
CA VAL A 99 8.89 -20.10 -34.94
C VAL A 99 8.45 -21.43 -35.54
N PRO A 100 9.38 -22.37 -35.83
CA PRO A 100 9.01 -23.67 -36.36
C PRO A 100 8.16 -24.48 -35.38
N THR A 101 7.06 -25.08 -35.85
CA THR A 101 6.20 -25.94 -35.03
C THR A 101 6.79 -27.33 -34.79
N GLY A 102 7.84 -27.69 -35.52
CA GLY A 102 8.38 -29.05 -35.59
C GLY A 102 7.71 -29.91 -36.65
N GLU A 103 6.67 -29.40 -37.33
CA GLU A 103 6.00 -30.05 -38.45
C GLU A 103 6.51 -29.53 -39.79
N THR A 104 6.38 -30.34 -40.85
CA THR A 104 6.78 -29.97 -42.22
C THR A 104 5.61 -30.06 -43.18
N ALA A 105 5.48 -29.08 -44.06
CA ALA A 105 4.54 -29.08 -45.16
C ALA A 105 4.89 -30.17 -46.20
N PRO A 106 3.97 -30.53 -47.11
CA PRO A 106 4.20 -31.55 -48.14
C PRO A 106 5.36 -31.26 -49.10
N ASP A 107 5.77 -30.00 -49.23
CA ASP A 107 6.93 -29.57 -50.01
C ASP A 107 8.26 -29.64 -49.24
N GLY A 108 8.23 -30.09 -47.98
CA GLY A 108 9.37 -30.21 -47.09
C GLY A 108 9.73 -28.93 -46.34
N SER A 109 9.00 -27.82 -46.54
CA SER A 109 9.23 -26.58 -45.79
C SER A 109 8.71 -26.69 -44.33
N PRO A 110 9.39 -26.09 -43.33
CA PRO A 110 8.91 -26.08 -41.96
C PRO A 110 7.61 -25.29 -41.84
N LEU A 111 6.61 -25.86 -41.16
CA LEU A 111 5.46 -25.09 -40.72
C LEU A 111 5.91 -24.17 -39.57
N THR A 112 5.46 -22.92 -39.62
CA THR A 112 5.81 -21.89 -38.64
C THR A 112 4.55 -21.28 -38.05
N VAL A 113 4.65 -20.83 -36.80
CA VAL A 113 3.65 -20.02 -36.13
C VAL A 113 4.25 -18.67 -35.79
N ALA A 114 3.41 -17.63 -35.83
CA ALA A 114 3.81 -16.30 -35.40
C ALA A 114 3.64 -16.18 -33.88
N GLU A 115 4.73 -16.22 -33.13
CA GLU A 115 4.74 -16.00 -31.68
C GLU A 115 5.27 -14.60 -31.36
N LEU A 116 4.78 -13.99 -30.28
CA LEU A 116 5.27 -12.69 -29.82
C LEU A 116 6.66 -12.82 -29.20
N ASP A 117 7.56 -11.90 -29.54
CA ASP A 117 8.87 -11.80 -28.90
C ASP A 117 8.70 -11.58 -27.39
N PRO A 118 9.38 -12.35 -26.52
CA PRO A 118 9.19 -12.28 -25.07
C PRO A 118 9.29 -10.84 -24.53
N LEU A 119 8.32 -10.47 -23.68
CA LEU A 119 8.38 -9.23 -22.93
C LEU A 119 9.40 -9.38 -21.79
N ASP A 120 10.61 -8.86 -22.00
CA ASP A 120 11.66 -8.80 -20.98
C ASP A 120 11.52 -7.50 -20.16
N LEU A 121 10.78 -7.59 -19.06
CA LEU A 121 10.47 -6.47 -18.17
C LEU A 121 10.30 -6.96 -16.72
N ASP A 122 10.97 -6.32 -15.78
CA ASP A 122 10.75 -6.58 -14.35
C ASP A 122 9.35 -6.09 -13.93
N ASP A 123 8.63 -6.90 -13.14
CA ASP A 123 7.28 -6.60 -12.65
C ASP A 123 7.32 -5.57 -11.51
N THR A 124 7.69 -4.34 -11.87
CA THR A 124 7.77 -3.19 -10.97
C THR A 124 7.14 -1.96 -11.61
N VAL A 125 6.51 -1.12 -10.79
CA VAL A 125 5.85 0.11 -11.25
C VAL A 125 6.81 1.05 -12.01
N PRO A 126 8.06 1.29 -11.57
CA PRO A 126 8.99 2.14 -12.30
C PRO A 126 9.37 1.58 -13.68
N GLU A 127 9.62 0.27 -13.79
CA GLU A 127 9.98 -0.36 -15.06
C GLU A 127 8.81 -0.36 -16.05
N MET A 128 7.59 -0.68 -15.58
CA MET A 128 6.38 -0.59 -16.40
C MET A 128 6.12 0.84 -16.90
N ALA A 129 6.24 1.84 -16.04
CA ALA A 129 6.07 3.24 -16.43
C ALA A 129 7.14 3.68 -17.45
N ALA A 130 8.39 3.27 -17.23
CA ALA A 130 9.49 3.55 -18.15
C ALA A 130 9.31 2.85 -19.50
N TRP A 131 8.76 1.64 -19.52
CA TRP A 131 8.44 0.91 -20.75
C TRP A 131 7.34 1.62 -21.55
N LEU A 132 6.23 2.00 -20.93
CA LEU A 132 5.13 2.72 -21.59
C LEU A 132 5.61 4.05 -22.20
N ARG A 133 6.49 4.77 -21.48
CA ARG A 133 7.08 6.03 -21.95
C ARG A 133 7.93 5.89 -23.22
N ARG A 134 8.51 4.71 -23.46
CA ARG A 134 9.34 4.43 -24.66
C ARG A 134 8.51 4.09 -25.90
N HIS A 135 7.20 3.88 -25.75
CA HIS A 135 6.30 3.48 -26.84
C HIS A 135 5.16 4.47 -27.11
N PRO A 136 5.42 5.79 -27.24
CA PRO A 136 4.35 6.79 -27.41
C PRO A 136 3.56 6.61 -28.70
N SER A 137 4.20 6.12 -29.77
CA SER A 137 3.52 5.82 -31.04
C SER A 137 2.59 4.61 -30.94
N TRP A 138 2.90 3.63 -30.08
CA TRP A 138 2.01 2.50 -29.85
C TRP A 138 0.73 3.00 -29.17
N VAL A 139 0.86 3.86 -28.15
CA VAL A 139 -0.30 4.52 -27.52
C VAL A 139 -1.09 5.38 -28.52
N GLU A 140 -0.41 6.17 -29.35
CA GLU A 140 -1.05 7.06 -30.33
C GLU A 140 -1.96 6.33 -31.32
N TYR A 141 -1.57 5.12 -31.73
CA TYR A 141 -2.31 4.31 -32.70
C TYR A 141 -3.07 3.15 -32.09
N HIS A 142 -3.07 3.01 -30.76
CA HIS A 142 -3.79 1.96 -30.08
C HIS A 142 -5.31 2.23 -30.14
N PRO A 143 -6.16 1.24 -30.49
CA PRO A 143 -7.61 1.42 -30.52
C PRO A 143 -8.19 1.93 -29.19
N ALA A 144 -7.66 1.46 -28.06
CA ALA A 144 -8.04 1.88 -26.71
C ALA A 144 -7.06 2.93 -26.11
N GLY A 145 -6.31 3.66 -26.94
CA GLY A 145 -5.33 4.63 -26.46
C GLY A 145 -5.93 5.76 -25.62
N GLY A 146 -7.20 6.11 -25.86
CA GLY A 146 -7.96 7.06 -25.04
C GLY A 146 -8.18 6.58 -23.61
N ASP A 147 -8.60 5.33 -23.46
CA ASP A 147 -8.84 4.69 -22.15
C ASP A 147 -7.53 4.54 -21.38
N LEU A 148 -6.43 4.16 -22.06
CA LEU A 148 -5.09 4.10 -21.45
C LEU A 148 -4.67 5.43 -20.82
N VAL A 149 -4.83 6.53 -21.56
CA VAL A 149 -4.46 7.86 -21.07
C VAL A 149 -5.33 8.29 -19.88
N ASP A 150 -6.60 7.89 -19.89
CA ASP A 150 -7.55 8.18 -18.81
C ASP A 150 -7.21 7.39 -17.54
N GLU A 151 -7.13 6.07 -17.65
CA GLU A 151 -6.90 5.17 -16.51
C GLU A 151 -5.54 5.43 -15.85
N ILE A 152 -4.48 5.64 -16.64
CA ILE A 152 -3.16 5.98 -16.08
C ILE A 152 -3.20 7.36 -15.43
N GLY A 153 -3.86 8.34 -16.05
CA GLY A 153 -4.02 9.68 -15.47
C GLY A 153 -4.76 9.64 -14.13
N ASP A 154 -5.86 8.88 -14.06
CA ASP A 154 -6.65 8.67 -12.85
C ASP A 154 -5.87 7.92 -11.77
N ALA A 155 -5.08 6.92 -12.14
CA ALA A 155 -4.20 6.21 -11.21
C ALA A 155 -3.11 7.15 -10.66
N VAL A 156 -2.48 7.97 -11.50
CA VAL A 156 -1.46 8.95 -11.06
C VAL A 156 -2.07 9.96 -10.10
N GLU A 157 -3.28 10.47 -10.40
CA GLU A 157 -3.97 11.40 -9.53
C GLU A 157 -4.37 10.77 -8.19
N GLN A 158 -4.76 9.49 -8.18
CA GLN A 158 -4.98 8.74 -6.94
C GLN A 158 -3.70 8.62 -6.11
N VAL A 159 -2.55 8.36 -6.74
CA VAL A 159 -1.25 8.33 -6.07
C VAL A 159 -0.89 9.70 -5.51
N ARG A 160 -1.00 10.79 -6.29
CA ARG A 160 -0.74 12.16 -5.83
C ARG A 160 -1.58 12.50 -4.60
N ARG A 161 -2.88 12.22 -4.63
CA ARG A 161 -3.79 12.42 -3.48
C ARG A 161 -3.41 11.59 -2.25
N ALA A 162 -2.93 10.37 -2.45
CA ALA A 162 -2.51 9.50 -1.35
C ALA A 162 -1.22 10.01 -0.69
N VAL A 163 -0.27 10.55 -1.47
CA VAL A 163 0.98 11.14 -0.99
C VAL A 163 0.75 12.52 -0.35
N ASP A 164 -0.14 13.34 -0.90
CA ASP A 164 -0.47 14.68 -0.38
C ASP A 164 -1.40 14.67 0.85
N LEU A 165 -1.78 13.49 1.34
CA LEU A 165 -2.64 13.35 2.52
C LEU A 165 -1.89 13.79 3.80
N PRO A 166 -2.48 14.65 4.67
CA PRO A 166 -1.81 15.12 5.89
C PRO A 166 -1.37 13.96 6.79
N PRO A 167 -0.23 14.06 7.51
CA PRO A 167 0.29 12.96 8.32
C PRO A 167 -0.75 12.46 9.33
N ALA A 168 -0.82 11.13 9.47
CA ALA A 168 -1.71 10.46 10.40
C ALA A 168 -1.52 11.01 11.83
N ARG A 169 -2.63 11.33 12.49
CA ARG A 169 -2.58 11.81 13.88
C ARG A 169 -2.38 10.62 14.82
N VAL A 170 -1.38 10.68 15.69
CA VAL A 170 -1.09 9.67 16.72
C VAL A 170 -1.98 9.87 17.95
N TYR A 171 -2.50 8.77 18.51
CA TYR A 171 -3.25 8.79 19.76
C TYR A 171 -2.29 8.97 20.96
N CYS A 172 -2.54 10.00 21.77
CA CYS A 172 -1.72 10.35 22.94
C CYS A 172 -2.39 9.97 24.27
N GLY A 173 -3.33 9.02 24.26
CA GLY A 173 -4.11 8.66 25.43
C GLY A 173 -5.26 9.64 25.76
N PRO A 174 -6.00 9.38 26.84
CA PRO A 174 -7.01 10.31 27.34
C PRO A 174 -6.34 11.56 27.94
N CYS A 175 -7.01 12.70 27.86
CA CYS A 175 -6.63 13.93 28.54
C CYS A 175 -6.64 13.68 30.05
N PRO A 176 -5.57 14.01 30.79
CA PRO A 176 -5.55 13.89 32.26
C PRO A 176 -6.67 14.67 32.96
N ASP A 177 -7.07 15.80 32.38
CA ASP A 177 -7.97 16.75 33.04
C ASP A 177 -9.45 16.50 32.73
N CYS A 178 -9.76 15.98 31.54
CA CYS A 178 -11.16 15.79 31.10
C CYS A 178 -11.44 14.42 30.45
N SER A 179 -10.45 13.52 30.42
CA SER A 179 -10.53 12.18 29.83
C SER A 179 -10.80 12.13 28.31
N ALA A 180 -10.96 13.27 27.65
CA ALA A 180 -11.13 13.33 26.20
C ALA A 180 -9.90 12.82 25.47
N ALA A 181 -10.09 12.01 24.44
CA ALA A 181 -8.99 11.41 23.72
C ALA A 181 -8.17 12.44 22.93
N LEU A 182 -6.85 12.42 23.14
CA LEU A 182 -5.90 13.33 22.52
C LEU A 182 -5.31 12.73 21.23
N TYR A 183 -5.23 13.55 20.19
CA TYR A 183 -4.55 13.22 18.93
C TYR A 183 -3.58 14.31 18.52
N ALA A 184 -2.33 13.94 18.32
CA ALA A 184 -1.27 14.85 17.89
C ALA A 184 -0.73 14.47 16.51
N ARG A 185 -0.02 15.38 15.85
CA ARG A 185 0.88 14.96 14.77
C ARG A 185 2.18 14.43 15.39
N PRO A 186 2.83 13.39 14.83
CA PRO A 186 4.05 12.82 15.38
C PRO A 186 5.16 13.85 15.64
N GLU A 187 5.30 14.83 14.76
CA GLU A 187 6.32 15.88 14.81
C GLU A 187 5.98 17.03 15.79
N ARG A 188 4.77 17.06 16.35
CA ARG A 188 4.35 18.13 17.26
C ARG A 188 4.67 17.73 18.69
N ALA A 189 5.60 18.45 19.33
CA ALA A 189 5.94 18.20 20.73
C ALA A 189 4.77 18.38 21.70
N VAL A 190 3.77 19.21 21.36
CA VAL A 190 2.66 19.56 22.27
C VAL A 190 1.30 19.47 21.56
N VAL A 191 0.32 18.83 22.18
CA VAL A 191 -1.09 18.79 21.74
C VAL A 191 -1.99 19.55 22.70
N ALA A 192 -2.92 20.35 22.18
CA ALA A 192 -3.99 20.95 22.98
C ALA A 192 -5.22 20.04 22.96
N CYS A 193 -5.78 19.75 24.14
CA CYS A 193 -7.07 19.09 24.26
C CYS A 193 -8.16 19.96 23.65
N ARG A 194 -9.01 19.38 22.80
CA ARG A 194 -10.09 20.12 22.14
C ARG A 194 -11.26 20.44 23.07
N GLU A 195 -11.43 19.67 24.14
CA GLU A 195 -12.54 19.84 25.08
C GLU A 195 -12.21 20.84 26.20
N CYS A 196 -11.04 20.72 26.83
CA CYS A 196 -10.66 21.56 27.96
C CYS A 196 -9.56 22.60 27.65
N GLY A 197 -8.98 22.58 26.44
CA GLY A 197 -7.92 23.50 26.03
C GLY A 197 -6.54 23.23 26.61
N MET A 198 -6.42 22.30 27.57
CA MET A 198 -5.15 21.98 28.24
C MET A 198 -4.10 21.45 27.26
N ARG A 199 -2.84 21.85 27.45
CA ARG A 199 -1.72 21.47 26.59
C ARG A 199 -0.92 20.35 27.21
N HIS A 200 -0.60 19.33 26.43
CA HIS A 200 0.13 18.15 26.87
C HIS A 200 1.31 17.87 25.96
N ASP A 201 2.44 17.49 26.57
CA ASP A 201 3.60 16.98 25.84
C ASP A 201 3.27 15.62 25.21
N VAL A 202 3.52 15.47 23.92
CA VAL A 202 3.12 14.28 23.16
C VAL A 202 3.94 13.06 23.55
N GLU A 203 5.23 13.21 23.77
CA GLU A 203 6.12 12.08 24.06
C GLU A 203 5.90 11.58 25.49
N ALA A 204 5.83 12.48 26.47
CA ALA A 204 5.53 12.13 27.85
C ALA A 204 4.15 11.47 28.01
N ARG A 205 3.16 11.86 27.20
CA ARG A 205 1.85 11.19 27.19
C ARG A 205 1.94 9.77 26.63
N ARG A 206 2.74 9.56 25.58
CA ARG A 206 2.95 8.24 24.97
C ARG A 206 3.74 7.31 25.89
N GLU A 207 4.78 7.81 26.55
CA GLU A 207 5.56 7.06 27.53
C GLU A 207 4.67 6.59 28.70
N LYS A 208 3.86 7.48 29.28
CA LYS A 208 2.90 7.12 30.33
C LYS A 208 1.86 6.09 29.88
N LEU A 209 1.43 6.15 28.62
CA LEU A 209 0.50 5.17 28.05
C LEU A 209 1.17 3.81 27.89
N LEU A 210 2.44 3.78 27.47
CA LEU A 210 3.23 2.54 27.36
C LEU A 210 3.52 1.94 28.73
N ASP A 211 3.87 2.77 29.72
CA ASP A 211 4.11 2.34 31.10
C ASP A 211 2.84 1.73 31.73
N ALA A 212 1.70 2.43 31.62
CA ALA A 212 0.42 1.93 32.10
C ALA A 212 -0.01 0.63 31.38
N ALA A 213 0.33 0.48 30.09
CA ALA A 213 0.03 -0.73 29.34
C ALA A 213 0.83 -1.96 29.83
N ARG A 214 2.02 -1.79 30.43
CA ARG A 214 2.87 -2.91 30.89
C ARG A 214 2.19 -3.76 31.97
N ASP A 215 1.36 -3.17 32.82
CA ASP A 215 0.69 -3.90 33.91
C ASP A 215 -0.67 -4.49 33.51
N VAL A 216 -1.13 -4.24 32.28
CA VAL A 216 -2.38 -4.80 31.77
C VAL A 216 -2.26 -6.32 31.61
N LYS A 217 -3.27 -7.04 32.09
CA LYS A 217 -3.46 -8.47 31.84
C LYS A 217 -4.42 -8.65 30.67
N ALA A 218 -3.94 -9.17 29.56
CA ALA A 218 -4.72 -9.34 28.34
C ALA A 218 -4.51 -10.74 27.73
N THR A 219 -5.48 -11.21 26.95
CA THR A 219 -5.38 -12.49 26.26
C THR A 219 -4.33 -12.45 25.14
N ALA A 220 -3.81 -13.60 24.74
CA ALA A 220 -2.84 -13.67 23.64
C ALA A 220 -3.35 -13.03 22.33
N ALA A 221 -4.66 -13.10 22.08
CA ALA A 221 -5.27 -12.47 20.90
C ALA A 221 -5.30 -10.94 21.02
N GLU A 222 -5.59 -10.40 22.21
CA GLU A 222 -5.56 -8.96 22.46
C GLU A 222 -4.15 -8.39 22.37
N ILE A 223 -3.17 -9.08 22.97
CA ILE A 223 -1.77 -8.66 22.93
C ILE A 223 -1.21 -8.72 21.51
N ALA A 224 -1.47 -9.81 20.77
CA ALA A 224 -1.02 -9.92 19.38
C ALA A 224 -1.69 -8.93 18.41
N ARG A 225 -2.82 -8.33 18.78
CA ARG A 225 -3.44 -7.24 18.01
C ARG A 225 -2.83 -5.88 18.31
N ALA A 226 -2.43 -5.65 19.56
CA ALA A 226 -2.00 -4.33 20.04
C ALA A 226 -0.47 -4.14 20.04
N LEU A 227 0.28 -5.17 20.43
CA LEU A 227 1.70 -5.05 20.75
C LEU A 227 2.67 -5.04 19.55
N PRO A 228 2.44 -5.78 18.45
CA PRO A 228 3.30 -5.69 17.25
C PRO A 228 3.47 -4.26 16.75
N LYS A 229 2.37 -3.49 16.76
CA LYS A 229 2.32 -2.09 16.32
C LYS A 229 3.09 -1.13 17.24
N LEU A 230 3.16 -1.46 18.53
CA LEU A 230 3.88 -0.65 19.53
C LEU A 230 5.37 -0.98 19.59
N LEU A 231 5.76 -2.22 19.26
CA LEU A 231 7.14 -2.70 19.30
C LEU A 231 7.84 -2.73 17.93
N GLY A 232 7.13 -2.46 16.84
CA GLY A 232 7.69 -2.48 15.48
C GLY A 232 8.19 -3.87 15.04
N ARG A 233 7.57 -4.96 15.51
CA ARG A 233 7.99 -6.34 15.18
C ARG A 233 6.82 -7.28 15.06
N GLU A 234 6.98 -8.32 14.23
CA GLU A 234 5.98 -9.37 14.12
C GLU A 234 5.84 -10.17 15.42
N LEU A 235 4.61 -10.25 15.92
CA LEU A 235 4.28 -11.02 17.12
C LEU A 235 2.85 -11.57 17.01
N SER A 236 2.73 -12.85 16.67
CA SER A 236 1.42 -13.50 16.47
C SER A 236 0.86 -14.07 17.78
N ALA A 237 -0.46 -14.23 17.86
CA ALA A 237 -1.11 -14.91 18.99
C ALA A 237 -0.65 -16.37 19.11
N ASN A 238 -0.25 -17.00 18.00
CA ASN A 238 0.32 -18.33 18.01
C ASN A 238 1.71 -18.34 18.66
N THR A 239 2.54 -17.32 18.39
CA THR A 239 3.86 -17.14 19.02
C THR A 239 3.71 -17.02 20.54
N LEU A 240 2.78 -16.19 21.04
CA LEU A 240 2.52 -16.06 22.47
C LEU A 240 2.07 -17.38 23.10
N ARG A 241 1.17 -18.12 22.44
CA ARG A 241 0.71 -19.43 22.92
C ARG A 241 1.86 -20.44 22.96
N THR A 242 2.76 -20.41 21.97
CA THR A 242 3.96 -21.25 21.93
C THR A 242 4.91 -20.88 23.07
N TRP A 243 5.15 -19.59 23.33
CA TRP A 243 5.96 -19.14 24.46
C TRP A 243 5.36 -19.55 25.81
N ALA A 244 4.04 -19.43 25.97
CA ALA A 244 3.34 -19.88 27.17
C ALA A 244 3.40 -21.41 27.35
N ARG A 245 3.28 -22.19 26.27
CA ARG A 245 3.43 -23.66 26.30
C ARG A 245 4.86 -24.07 26.64
N ALA A 246 5.84 -23.31 26.17
CA ALA A 246 7.26 -23.50 26.46
C ALA A 246 7.68 -22.95 27.84
N GLY A 247 6.74 -22.48 28.67
CA GLY A 247 7.02 -21.97 30.02
C GLY A 247 7.73 -20.61 30.08
N LYS A 248 7.78 -19.86 28.95
CA LYS A 248 8.43 -18.54 28.88
C LYS A 248 7.52 -17.37 29.26
N LEU A 249 6.20 -17.62 29.34
CA LEU A 249 5.21 -16.64 29.75
C LEU A 249 4.29 -17.24 30.81
N ASP A 250 4.09 -16.50 31.90
CA ASP A 250 3.17 -16.88 32.97
C ASP A 250 1.72 -16.66 32.56
N LYS A 251 0.91 -17.70 32.71
CA LYS A 251 -0.55 -17.59 32.57
C LYS A 251 -1.11 -16.94 33.84
N ARG A 252 -1.87 -15.86 33.64
CA ARG A 252 -2.69 -15.21 34.68
C ARG A 252 -4.12 -15.74 34.62
N GLU A 253 -4.91 -15.31 35.59
CA GLU A 253 -6.34 -15.64 35.67
C GLU A 253 -7.04 -15.43 34.31
N PRO A 254 -7.82 -16.41 33.85
CA PRO A 254 -8.47 -16.34 32.56
C PRO A 254 -9.56 -15.25 32.50
N ASP A 255 -9.98 -14.89 31.29
CA ASP A 255 -11.14 -14.02 31.08
C ASP A 255 -12.47 -14.75 31.38
N GLU A 256 -13.58 -14.03 31.26
CA GLU A 256 -14.95 -14.56 31.43
C GLU A 256 -15.28 -15.73 30.48
N HIS A 257 -14.50 -15.90 29.41
CA HIS A 257 -14.63 -16.97 28.42
C HIS A 257 -13.59 -18.10 28.62
N GLY A 258 -12.88 -18.11 29.76
CA GLY A 258 -11.89 -19.13 30.10
C GLY A 258 -10.54 -19.01 29.38
N ARG A 259 -10.27 -17.90 28.68
CA ARG A 259 -9.03 -17.70 27.91
C ARG A 259 -7.90 -17.19 28.80
N PRO A 260 -6.70 -17.79 28.78
CA PRO A 260 -5.59 -17.36 29.64
C PRO A 260 -5.14 -15.94 29.28
N ARG A 261 -4.89 -15.14 30.32
CA ARG A 261 -4.34 -13.78 30.19
C ARG A 261 -2.85 -13.78 30.49
N PHE A 262 -2.13 -12.80 29.96
CA PHE A 262 -0.71 -12.58 30.15
C PHE A 262 -0.50 -11.12 30.51
N ARG A 263 0.50 -10.84 31.35
CA ARG A 263 0.92 -9.45 31.60
C ARG A 263 1.63 -8.94 30.36
N VAL A 264 1.20 -7.79 29.85
CA VAL A 264 1.74 -7.20 28.61
C VAL A 264 3.23 -6.89 28.75
N GLY A 265 3.69 -6.43 29.91
CA GLY A 265 5.11 -6.19 30.20
C GLY A 265 5.98 -7.43 29.99
N ASP A 266 5.56 -8.58 30.53
CA ASP A 266 6.28 -9.84 30.40
C ASP A 266 6.43 -10.26 28.92
N VAL A 267 5.42 -9.95 28.10
CA VAL A 267 5.45 -10.19 26.64
C VAL A 267 6.39 -9.21 25.93
N ILE A 268 6.42 -7.93 26.33
CA ILE A 268 7.34 -6.92 25.78
C ILE A 268 8.78 -7.36 26.02
N ASP A 269 9.12 -7.69 27.26
CA ASP A 269 10.48 -8.02 27.67
C ASP A 269 10.97 -9.31 26.98
N LEU A 270 10.08 -10.30 26.87
CA LEU A 270 10.38 -11.55 26.14
C LEU A 270 10.49 -11.34 24.63
N ALA A 271 9.69 -10.45 24.06
CA ALA A 271 9.79 -10.12 22.65
C ALA A 271 11.17 -9.49 22.39
N ILE A 272 11.53 -8.39 23.08
CA ILE A 272 12.81 -7.69 22.90
C ILE A 272 14.01 -8.64 22.97
N THR A 273 13.99 -9.62 23.87
CA THR A 273 15.10 -10.57 24.06
C THR A 273 15.11 -11.76 23.09
N THR A 274 14.01 -12.03 22.38
CA THR A 274 13.92 -13.15 21.43
C THR A 274 14.14 -12.67 19.98
N PRO A 275 15.22 -13.08 19.29
CA PRO A 275 15.45 -12.72 17.90
C PRO A 275 14.34 -13.27 16.98
N THR A 276 13.88 -12.45 16.04
CA THR A 276 12.94 -12.85 14.99
C THR A 276 13.62 -13.90 14.10
N ARG A 277 12.99 -15.07 13.92
CA ARG A 277 13.44 -16.03 12.91
C ARG A 277 13.15 -15.43 11.54
N SER A 278 14.21 -14.98 10.85
CA SER A 278 14.16 -14.70 9.41
C SER A 278 13.80 -15.99 8.69
N ARG A 279 12.70 -15.97 7.94
CA ARG A 279 12.34 -17.05 7.03
C ARG A 279 13.02 -16.80 5.69
#